data_AF-A0A9E4W6P3-F1
#
_entry.id   AF-A0A9E4W6P3-F1
#
_cell.length_a   1.000
_cell.length_b   1.000
_cell.length_c   1.000
_cell.angle_alpha   90.00
_cell.angle_beta   90.00
_cell.angle_gamma   90.00
#
_symmetry.space_group_name_H-M   'P 1'
#
loop_
_entity.id
_entity.type
_entity.pdbx_description
1 polymer ?
#
loop_
_entity_poly.entity_id
_entity_poly.type
_entity_poly.pdbx_seq_one_letter_code
_entity_poly.pdbx_strand_id
1 'polypeptide(L)'
;MIDTRRLLEFDFTDKRVTVVGLGIEGVDMVRFLSRHHAEVTVSDSKTRERLAEQLRDVERLGVSLSLGTNDEGAIAEAEALFVSQGVPLNLPPLKTARDHGVPFLSMVGLFLELCPGPIVGITGSSGKSTTTALVNEMLKADERDIFVGGNIGVGLLDHLADIRPYTWSVLEVSHTQLQLVERSPHV
;
A
#
# COMPACT_ATOMS: atom_id res chain seq x y z
N MET A 1 -13.08 -14.23 -7.50
CA MET A 1 -12.93 -12.83 -7.95
C MET A 1 -13.17 -12.01 -6.71
N ILE A 2 -12.14 -11.36 -6.16
CA ILE A 2 -12.31 -10.47 -5.02
C ILE A 2 -13.03 -9.24 -5.58
N ASP A 3 -14.04 -8.73 -4.88
CA ASP A 3 -14.81 -7.59 -5.36
C ASP A 3 -14.22 -6.31 -4.74
N THR A 4 -13.38 -5.59 -5.49
CA THR A 4 -12.79 -4.32 -5.04
C THR A 4 -13.78 -3.16 -4.93
N ARG A 5 -15.05 -3.29 -5.33
CA ARG A 5 -16.07 -2.27 -4.97
C ARG A 5 -16.18 -2.07 -3.46
N ARG A 6 -15.73 -3.05 -2.68
CA ARG A 6 -15.75 -2.99 -1.21
C ARG A 6 -14.72 -2.07 -0.58
N LEU A 7 -13.64 -1.60 -1.23
CA LEU A 7 -12.57 -0.92 -0.50
C LEU A 7 -12.91 0.51 -0.04
N LEU A 8 -13.70 1.29 -0.80
CA LEU A 8 -14.33 2.54 -0.30
C LEU A 8 -15.41 2.30 0.76
N GLU A 9 -16.09 1.15 0.69
CA GLU A 9 -17.10 0.73 1.65
C GLU A 9 -16.50 -0.04 2.84
N PHE A 10 -15.19 -0.29 2.82
CA PHE A 10 -14.52 -1.09 3.83
C PHE A 10 -14.27 -0.19 5.01
N ASP A 11 -15.26 -0.16 5.90
CA ASP A 11 -15.09 0.43 7.21
C ASP A 11 -14.02 -0.38 7.95
N PHE A 12 -12.84 0.23 8.06
CA PHE A 12 -11.71 -0.33 8.79
C PHE A 12 -11.88 -0.22 10.30
N THR A 13 -12.90 0.49 10.79
CA THR A 13 -13.14 0.68 12.22
C THR A 13 -13.30 -0.67 12.91
N ASP A 14 -12.47 -0.90 13.94
CA ASP A 14 -12.43 -2.12 14.74
C ASP A 14 -12.14 -3.40 13.93
N LYS A 15 -11.62 -3.27 12.69
CA LYS A 15 -11.23 -4.41 11.86
C LYS A 15 -9.81 -4.84 12.17
N ARG A 16 -9.63 -6.14 12.36
CA ARG A 16 -8.31 -6.76 12.48
C ARG A 16 -7.65 -6.81 11.12
N VAL A 17 -6.63 -5.98 10.91
CA VAL A 17 -5.89 -5.92 9.64
C VAL A 17 -4.43 -6.24 9.90
N THR A 18 -3.91 -7.24 9.19
CA THR A 18 -2.50 -7.62 9.30
C THR A 18 -1.69 -7.06 8.14
N VAL A 19 -0.65 -6.28 8.47
CA VAL A 19 0.34 -5.73 7.54
C VAL A 19 1.56 -6.65 7.53
N VAL A 20 1.80 -7.32 6.40
CA VAL A 20 2.91 -8.25 6.22
C VAL A 20 4.06 -7.54 5.49
N GLY A 21 5.16 -7.32 6.21
CA GLY A 21 6.33 -6.58 5.79
C GLY A 21 6.25 -5.09 6.16
N LEU A 22 7.15 -4.63 7.03
CA LEU A 22 7.23 -3.25 7.52
C LEU A 22 8.30 -2.45 6.76
N GLY A 23 8.23 -2.47 5.43
CA GLY A 23 9.02 -1.57 4.56
C GLY A 23 8.41 -0.16 4.50
N ILE A 24 8.82 0.64 3.51
CA ILE A 24 8.23 1.98 3.28
C ILE A 24 6.71 1.88 3.09
N GLU A 25 6.25 0.95 2.25
CA GLU A 25 4.82 0.70 2.04
C GLU A 25 4.12 0.18 3.30
N GLY A 26 4.78 -0.69 4.06
CA GLY A 26 4.24 -1.23 5.31
C GLY A 26 3.98 -0.13 6.33
N VAL A 27 4.94 0.77 6.53
CA VAL A 27 4.79 1.92 7.45
C VAL A 27 3.65 2.83 7.02
N ASP A 28 3.59 3.17 5.73
CA ASP A 28 2.54 4.02 5.16
C ASP A 28 1.15 3.37 5.31
N MET A 29 1.04 2.07 5.04
CA MET A 29 -0.20 1.32 5.24
C MET A 29 -0.62 1.28 6.71
N VAL A 30 0.32 1.04 7.64
CA VAL A 30 0.01 1.04 9.08
C VAL A 30 -0.54 2.41 9.50
N ARG A 31 0.09 3.51 9.07
CA ARG A 31 -0.37 4.87 9.37
C ARG A 31 -1.77 5.11 8.81
N PHE A 32 -2.03 4.70 7.57
CA PHE A 32 -3.35 4.79 6.95
C PHE A 32 -4.39 4.03 7.78
N LEU A 33 -4.17 2.74 8.04
CA LEU A 33 -5.10 1.90 8.79
C LEU A 33 -5.36 2.41 10.21
N SER A 34 -4.33 2.88 10.93
CA SER A 34 -4.48 3.47 12.26
C SER A 34 -5.31 4.76 12.25
N ARG A 35 -5.18 5.61 11.23
CA ARG A 35 -6.05 6.80 11.07
C ARG A 35 -7.50 6.43 10.80
N HIS A 36 -7.74 5.24 10.25
CA HIS A 36 -9.06 4.66 10.00
C HIS A 36 -9.50 3.68 11.10
N HIS A 37 -8.91 3.76 12.30
CA HIS A 37 -9.32 3.01 13.50
C HIS A 37 -9.31 1.47 13.35
N ALA A 38 -8.45 0.94 12.49
CA ALA A 38 -8.21 -0.50 12.41
C ALA A 38 -7.40 -1.03 13.61
N GLU A 39 -7.66 -2.28 13.98
CA GLU A 39 -6.81 -3.06 14.87
C GLU A 39 -5.65 -3.66 14.06
N VAL A 40 -4.53 -2.94 14.02
CA VAL A 40 -3.40 -3.29 13.15
C VAL A 40 -2.43 -4.25 13.83
N THR A 41 -2.12 -5.35 13.15
CA THR A 41 -0.98 -6.22 13.49
C THR A 41 0.10 -6.14 12.41
N VAL A 42 1.34 -5.91 12.80
CA VAL A 42 2.50 -5.95 11.89
C VAL A 42 3.17 -7.31 12.00
N SER A 43 3.29 -8.00 10.87
CA SER A 43 4.06 -9.24 10.75
C SER A 43 5.27 -9.05 9.83
N ASP A 44 6.48 -9.35 10.30
CA ASP A 44 7.68 -9.27 9.47
C ASP A 44 8.72 -10.31 9.90
N SER A 45 9.28 -11.02 8.91
CA SER A 45 10.39 -11.96 9.12
C SER A 45 11.66 -11.36 9.73
N LYS A 46 11.84 -10.04 9.66
CA LYS A 46 12.98 -9.34 10.29
C LYS A 46 12.73 -9.15 11.78
N THR A 47 13.81 -9.19 12.57
CA THR A 47 13.75 -8.94 14.01
C THR A 47 13.53 -7.46 14.31
N ARG A 48 13.17 -7.15 15.56
CA ARG A 48 12.95 -5.79 16.05
C ARG A 48 14.16 -4.87 15.79
N GLU A 49 15.37 -5.38 16.00
CA GLU A 49 16.60 -4.61 15.83
C GLU A 49 16.80 -4.16 14.38
N ARG A 50 16.42 -5.02 13.42
CA ARG A 50 16.53 -4.72 11.98
C ARG A 50 15.45 -3.78 11.47
N LEU A 51 14.36 -3.63 12.24
CA LEU A 51 13.22 -2.76 11.94
C LEU A 51 13.16 -1.53 12.84
N ALA A 52 14.21 -1.28 13.63
CA ALA A 52 14.20 -0.24 14.67
C ALA A 52 13.84 1.14 14.10
N GLU A 53 14.24 1.45 12.88
CA GLU A 53 13.89 2.71 12.22
C GLU A 53 12.38 2.80 11.93
N GLN A 54 11.82 1.79 11.26
CA GLN A 54 10.42 1.75 10.87
C GLN A 54 9.49 1.63 12.09
N LEU A 55 9.91 0.92 13.13
CA LEU A 55 9.15 0.76 14.37
C LEU A 55 8.96 2.07 15.12
N ARG A 56 9.92 3.00 15.05
CA ARG A 56 9.76 4.35 15.64
C ARG A 56 8.55 5.08 15.09
N ASP A 57 8.17 4.81 13.84
CA ASP A 57 7.05 5.45 13.18
C ASP A 57 5.69 4.88 13.59
N VAL A 58 5.64 3.58 13.90
CA VAL A 58 4.38 2.84 14.03
C VAL A 58 4.05 2.36 15.46
N GLU A 59 5.04 2.13 16.33
CA GLU A 59 4.77 1.61 17.69
C GLU A 59 3.90 2.55 18.52
N ARG A 60 4.10 3.86 18.35
CA ARG A 60 3.30 4.91 19.01
C ARG A 60 1.82 4.90 18.59
N LEU A 61 1.47 4.17 17.53
CA LEU A 61 0.10 4.04 17.03
C LEU A 61 -0.67 2.88 17.69
N GLY A 62 -0.04 2.15 18.63
CA GLY A 62 -0.70 1.08 19.38
C GLY A 62 -0.85 -0.24 18.62
N VAL A 63 0.01 -0.49 17.64
CA VAL A 63 -0.04 -1.71 16.82
C VAL A 63 0.51 -2.93 17.56
N SER A 64 -0.05 -4.11 17.24
CA SER A 64 0.51 -5.40 17.67
C SER A 64 1.69 -5.79 16.76
N LEU A 65 2.71 -6.44 17.32
CA LEU A 65 3.92 -6.80 16.59
C LEU A 65 4.17 -8.32 16.65
N SER A 66 4.35 -8.94 15.49
CA SER A 66 4.83 -10.31 15.34
C SER A 66 6.07 -10.32 14.45
N LEU A 67 7.25 -10.26 15.08
CA LEU A 67 8.53 -10.00 14.41
C LEU A 67 9.50 -11.19 14.52
N GLY A 68 10.41 -11.29 13.55
CA GLY A 68 11.41 -12.36 13.47
C GLY A 68 10.87 -13.65 12.84
N THR A 69 9.57 -13.72 12.59
CA THR A 69 8.88 -14.78 11.87
C THR A 69 7.74 -14.15 11.06
N ASN A 70 7.36 -14.78 9.94
CA ASN A 70 6.07 -14.49 9.30
C ASN A 70 5.01 -15.36 9.99
N ASP A 71 4.69 -15.02 11.23
CA ASP A 71 3.80 -15.78 12.10
C ASP A 71 2.44 -16.07 11.45
N GLU A 72 2.09 -17.36 11.39
CA GLU A 72 0.86 -17.83 10.79
C GLU A 72 -0.37 -17.41 11.61
N GLY A 73 -0.24 -17.25 12.93
CA GLY A 73 -1.34 -16.85 13.81
C GLY A 73 -1.85 -15.45 13.49
N ALA A 74 -0.93 -14.48 13.39
CA ALA A 74 -1.25 -13.10 13.02
C ALA A 74 -1.93 -12.98 11.63
N ILE A 75 -1.59 -13.86 10.69
CA ILE A 75 -2.19 -13.88 9.35
C ILE A 75 -3.57 -14.56 9.37
N ALA A 76 -3.75 -15.61 10.16
CA ALA A 76 -4.98 -16.40 10.21
C ALA A 76 -6.16 -15.65 10.87
N GLU A 77 -5.89 -14.76 11.83
CA GLU A 77 -6.93 -14.02 12.57
C GLU A 77 -7.40 -12.74 11.86
N ALA A 78 -6.74 -12.36 10.76
CA ALA A 78 -6.96 -11.12 10.04
C ALA A 78 -8.28 -11.14 9.24
N GLU A 79 -9.04 -10.04 9.33
CA GLU A 79 -10.21 -9.78 8.47
C GLU A 79 -9.81 -9.16 7.13
N ALA A 80 -8.61 -8.58 7.04
CA ALA A 80 -7.97 -8.15 5.80
C ALA A 80 -6.45 -8.20 5.92
N LEU A 81 -5.76 -8.36 4.79
CA LEU A 81 -4.30 -8.44 4.73
C LEU A 81 -3.74 -7.38 3.79
N PHE A 82 -2.70 -6.66 4.21
CA PHE A 82 -1.83 -5.95 3.28
C PHE A 82 -0.49 -6.69 3.19
N VAL A 83 0.01 -6.90 1.98
CA VAL A 83 1.31 -7.56 1.76
C VAL A 83 2.22 -6.61 0.98
N SER A 84 3.31 -6.17 1.61
CA SER A 84 4.29 -5.28 0.98
C SER A 84 4.94 -5.94 -0.23
N GLN A 85 5.31 -5.16 -1.25
CA GLN A 85 5.84 -5.67 -2.53
C GLN A 85 7.08 -6.59 -2.45
N GLY A 86 7.83 -6.54 -1.35
CA GLY A 86 9.00 -7.40 -1.11
C GLY A 86 8.67 -8.78 -0.52
N VAL A 87 7.41 -9.04 -0.17
CA VAL A 87 6.97 -10.28 0.46
C VAL A 87 6.33 -11.19 -0.60
N PRO A 88 6.79 -12.44 -0.78
CA PRO A 88 6.19 -13.35 -1.75
C PRO A 88 4.72 -13.70 -1.40
N LEU A 89 3.78 -13.46 -2.31
CA LEU A 89 2.36 -13.81 -2.11
C LEU A 89 2.09 -15.32 -2.04
N ASN A 90 3.06 -16.16 -2.39
CA ASN A 90 2.94 -17.62 -2.37
C ASN A 90 3.39 -18.26 -1.03
N LEU A 91 3.69 -17.46 -0.01
CA LEU A 91 3.96 -17.99 1.33
C LEU A 91 2.78 -18.83 1.83
N PRO A 92 3.01 -19.99 2.48
CA PRO A 92 1.94 -20.87 2.96
C PRO A 92 0.82 -20.17 3.74
N PRO A 93 1.09 -19.31 4.75
CA PRO A 93 0.02 -18.64 5.49
C PRO A 93 -0.81 -17.67 4.62
N LEU A 94 -0.18 -16.98 3.67
CA LEU A 94 -0.89 -16.09 2.73
C LEU A 94 -1.77 -16.88 1.75
N LYS A 95 -1.28 -18.02 1.27
CA LYS A 95 -2.08 -18.93 0.45
C LYS A 95 -3.30 -19.42 1.22
N THR A 96 -3.12 -19.85 2.47
CA THR A 96 -4.20 -20.29 3.33
C THR A 96 -5.23 -19.18 3.57
N ALA A 97 -4.80 -17.95 3.89
CA ALA A 97 -5.70 -16.82 4.06
C ALA A 97 -6.51 -16.53 2.79
N ARG A 98 -5.85 -16.56 1.62
CA ARG A 98 -6.52 -16.38 0.32
C ARG A 98 -7.54 -17.49 0.03
N ASP A 99 -7.20 -18.75 0.33
CA ASP A 99 -8.09 -19.90 0.14
C ASP A 99 -9.32 -19.82 1.06
N HIS A 100 -9.22 -19.14 2.21
CA HIS A 100 -10.33 -18.81 3.11
C HIS A 100 -11.10 -17.52 2.73
N GLY A 101 -10.72 -16.86 1.64
CA GLY A 101 -11.40 -15.65 1.16
C GLY A 101 -11.07 -14.38 1.93
N VAL A 102 -10.00 -14.37 2.72
CA VAL A 102 -9.51 -13.13 3.36
C VAL A 102 -9.12 -12.13 2.27
N PRO A 103 -9.65 -10.90 2.28
CA PRO A 103 -9.35 -9.89 1.27
C PRO A 103 -7.90 -9.39 1.42
N PHE A 104 -7.23 -9.22 0.28
CA PHE A 104 -5.90 -8.64 0.20
C PHE A 104 -6.00 -7.20 -0.29
N LEU A 105 -5.57 -6.26 0.55
CA LEU A 105 -5.49 -4.84 0.27
C LEU A 105 -4.37 -4.57 -0.73
N SER A 106 -4.59 -3.59 -1.60
CA SER A 106 -3.58 -3.07 -2.52
C SER A 106 -3.35 -1.59 -2.21
N MET A 107 -2.11 -1.21 -1.93
CA MET A 107 -1.76 0.21 -1.72
C MET A 107 -2.08 1.05 -2.96
N VAL A 108 -1.70 0.56 -4.14
CA VAL A 108 -2.01 1.23 -5.41
C VAL A 108 -3.52 1.23 -5.64
N GLY A 109 -4.21 0.12 -5.38
CA GLY A 109 -5.67 0.05 -5.49
C GLY A 109 -6.38 1.09 -4.62
N LEU A 110 -5.99 1.18 -3.34
CA LEU A 110 -6.50 2.19 -2.41
C LEU A 110 -6.19 3.61 -2.86
N PHE A 111 -4.97 3.87 -3.35
CA PHE A 111 -4.63 5.20 -3.86
C PHE A 111 -5.45 5.58 -5.10
N LEU A 112 -5.60 4.65 -6.07
CA LEU A 112 -6.42 4.87 -7.28
C LEU A 112 -7.88 5.19 -6.94
N GLU A 113 -8.36 4.66 -5.83
CA GLU A 113 -9.73 4.81 -5.41
C GLU A 113 -9.97 6.07 -4.56
N LEU A 114 -9.02 6.44 -3.71
CA LEU A 114 -9.13 7.56 -2.78
C LEU A 114 -8.59 8.88 -3.34
N CYS A 115 -7.72 8.83 -4.35
CA CYS A 115 -7.12 10.03 -4.92
C CYS A 115 -8.19 10.89 -5.62
N PRO A 116 -8.34 12.18 -5.24
CA PRO A 116 -9.41 13.03 -5.77
C PRO A 116 -9.08 13.62 -7.16
N GLY A 117 -7.82 13.52 -7.61
CA GLY A 117 -7.33 14.13 -8.83
C GLY A 117 -7.07 13.13 -9.97
N PRO A 118 -6.69 13.61 -11.16
CA PRO A 118 -6.29 12.76 -12.27
C PRO A 118 -5.03 11.95 -11.94
N ILE A 119 -4.97 10.72 -12.46
CA ILE A 119 -3.89 9.77 -12.18
C ILE A 119 -3.34 9.25 -13.49
N VAL A 120 -2.01 9.30 -13.63
CA VAL A 120 -1.24 8.67 -14.71
C VAL A 120 -0.46 7.50 -14.12
N GLY A 121 -0.70 6.28 -14.61
CA GLY A 121 0.02 5.08 -14.17
C GLY A 121 1.08 4.62 -15.17
N ILE A 122 2.31 4.48 -14.71
CA ILE A 122 3.46 4.12 -15.55
C ILE A 122 4.05 2.81 -15.04
N THR A 123 3.94 1.76 -15.84
CA THR A 123 4.53 0.44 -15.56
C THR A 123 5.34 -0.08 -16.74
N GLY A 124 5.98 -1.23 -16.58
CA GLY A 124 6.80 -1.87 -17.61
C GLY A 124 8.08 -2.49 -17.06
N SER A 125 8.74 -3.32 -17.86
CA SER A 125 10.00 -3.98 -17.47
C SER A 125 11.13 -2.96 -17.29
N SER A 126 11.24 -1.99 -18.20
CA SER A 126 12.31 -0.98 -18.25
C SER A 126 11.75 0.39 -18.63
N GLY A 127 12.47 1.47 -18.29
CA GLY A 127 12.11 2.84 -18.71
C GLY A 127 11.02 3.52 -17.87
N LYS A 128 10.47 2.85 -16.85
CA LYS A 128 9.46 3.40 -15.93
C LYS A 128 9.90 4.75 -15.34
N SER A 129 11.03 4.77 -14.62
CA SER A 129 11.49 5.98 -13.93
C SER A 129 11.81 7.13 -14.88
N THR A 130 12.40 6.83 -16.05
CA THR A 130 12.63 7.85 -17.08
C THR A 130 11.31 8.39 -17.64
N THR A 131 10.33 7.53 -17.88
CA THR A 131 9.00 7.94 -18.39
C THR A 131 8.24 8.75 -17.34
N THR A 132 8.27 8.32 -16.07
CA THR A 132 7.70 9.05 -14.93
C THR A 132 8.32 10.44 -14.81
N ALA A 133 9.65 10.54 -14.91
CA ALA A 133 10.34 11.82 -14.88
C ALA A 133 9.96 12.71 -16.07
N LEU A 134 9.89 12.17 -17.29
CA LEU A 134 9.51 12.92 -18.48
C LEU A 134 8.06 13.44 -18.41
N VAL A 135 7.11 12.61 -17.99
CA VAL A 135 5.70 13.01 -17.80
C VAL A 135 5.60 14.11 -16.75
N ASN A 136 6.32 13.98 -15.64
CA ASN A 136 6.38 15.01 -14.61
C ASN A 136 6.91 16.35 -15.16
N GLU A 137 8.01 16.35 -15.93
CA GLU A 137 8.55 17.58 -16.52
C GLU A 137 7.61 18.19 -17.57
N MET A 138 6.90 17.38 -18.35
CA MET A 138 5.88 17.86 -19.30
C MET A 138 4.71 18.54 -18.58
N LEU A 139 4.18 17.92 -17.50
CA LEU A 139 3.09 18.51 -16.72
C LEU A 139 3.54 19.77 -15.99
N LYS A 140 4.78 19.82 -15.49
CA LYS A 140 5.35 21.02 -14.86
C LYS A 140 5.47 22.18 -15.85
N ALA A 141 5.88 21.88 -17.08
CA ALA A 141 5.95 22.89 -18.14
C ALA A 141 4.57 23.46 -18.53
N ASP A 142 3.49 22.71 -18.27
CA ASP A 142 2.09 23.16 -18.37
C ASP A 142 1.56 23.76 -17.05
N GLU A 143 2.45 24.13 -16.12
CA GLU A 143 2.14 24.78 -14.83
C GLU A 143 1.12 24.02 -13.97
N ARG A 144 1.08 22.68 -14.09
CA ARG A 144 0.18 21.83 -13.28
C ARG A 144 0.70 21.65 -11.86
N ASP A 145 -0.24 21.54 -10.92
CA ASP A 145 0.04 20.98 -9.61
C ASP A 145 0.19 19.47 -9.72
N ILE A 146 1.29 18.91 -9.21
CA ILE A 146 1.70 17.54 -9.51
C ILE A 146 2.21 16.85 -8.25
N PHE A 147 1.72 15.64 -8.04
CA PHE A 147 2.28 14.67 -7.12
C PHE A 147 2.96 13.56 -7.92
N VAL A 148 4.19 13.19 -7.56
CA VAL A 148 4.87 12.04 -8.14
C VAL A 148 5.08 11.00 -7.05
N GLY A 149 4.64 9.76 -7.30
CA GLY A 149 4.66 8.71 -6.28
C GLY A 149 4.81 7.30 -6.86
N GLY A 150 4.58 6.32 -5.99
CA GLY A 150 4.64 4.90 -6.33
C GLY A 150 6.00 4.29 -6.01
N ASN A 151 6.55 3.49 -6.92
CA ASN A 151 7.80 2.74 -6.75
C ASN A 151 9.07 3.63 -6.82
N ILE A 152 9.05 4.78 -6.14
CA ILE A 152 10.16 5.75 -6.08
C ILE A 152 10.56 6.10 -4.64
N GLY A 153 10.12 5.31 -3.66
CA GLY A 153 10.61 5.37 -2.28
C GLY A 153 9.85 6.32 -1.35
N VAL A 154 8.64 6.73 -1.71
CA VAL A 154 7.73 7.52 -0.85
C VAL A 154 6.45 6.75 -0.56
N GLY A 155 5.86 6.96 0.63
CA GLY A 155 4.53 6.43 0.94
C GLY A 155 3.47 7.08 0.06
N LEU A 156 2.56 6.30 -0.51
CA LEU A 156 1.49 6.81 -1.39
C LEU A 156 0.33 7.39 -0.58
N LEU A 157 -0.08 6.71 0.49
CA LEU A 157 -1.33 7.01 1.20
C LEU A 157 -1.18 8.22 2.11
N ASP A 158 0.00 8.41 2.73
CA ASP A 158 0.33 9.58 3.55
C ASP A 158 0.16 10.92 2.79
N HIS A 159 0.31 10.92 1.46
CA HIS A 159 0.18 12.13 0.63
C HIS A 159 -1.25 12.41 0.12
N LEU A 160 -2.22 11.51 0.34
CA LEU A 160 -3.60 11.72 -0.12
C LEU A 160 -4.20 13.03 0.40
N ALA A 161 -3.84 13.46 1.62
CA ALA A 161 -4.34 14.71 2.21
C ALA A 161 -3.81 15.98 1.52
N ASP A 162 -2.67 15.88 0.83
CA ASP A 162 -2.03 16.99 0.12
C ASP A 162 -2.58 17.14 -1.31
N ILE A 163 -3.18 16.08 -1.86
CA ILE A 163 -3.68 16.03 -3.23
C ILE A 163 -5.04 16.75 -3.32
N ARG A 164 -5.18 17.63 -4.30
CA ARG A 164 -6.42 18.35 -4.62
C ARG A 164 -7.05 17.76 -5.89
N PRO A 165 -8.34 18.03 -6.16
CA PRO A 165 -9.00 17.52 -7.37
C PRO A 165 -8.34 17.91 -8.70
N TYR A 166 -7.54 18.99 -8.69
CA TYR A 166 -6.78 19.46 -9.85
C TYR A 166 -5.31 19.02 -9.85
N THR A 167 -4.83 18.35 -8.80
CA THR A 167 -3.45 17.84 -8.69
C THR A 167 -3.30 16.57 -9.51
N TRP A 168 -2.33 16.54 -10.43
CA TRP A 168 -2.02 15.37 -11.24
C TRP A 168 -1.10 14.41 -10.47
N SER A 169 -1.55 13.17 -10.28
CA SER A 169 -0.73 12.12 -9.67
C SER A 169 -0.03 11.28 -10.74
N VAL A 170 1.29 11.34 -10.82
CA VAL A 170 2.10 10.51 -11.73
C VAL A 170 2.71 9.37 -10.92
N LEU A 171 2.23 8.15 -11.17
CA LEU A 171 2.60 6.97 -10.39
C LEU A 171 3.51 6.05 -11.19
N GLU A 172 4.73 5.84 -10.70
CA GLU A 172 5.52 4.68 -11.14
C GLU A 172 5.00 3.43 -10.43
N VAL A 173 4.62 2.39 -11.16
CA VAL A 173 4.07 1.16 -10.56
C VAL A 173 4.84 -0.06 -11.03
N SER A 174 5.29 -0.89 -10.09
CA SER A 174 5.95 -2.17 -10.38
C SER A 174 4.93 -3.28 -10.70
N HIS A 175 5.37 -4.33 -11.39
CA HIS A 175 4.49 -5.46 -11.72
C HIS A 175 3.96 -6.20 -10.48
N THR A 176 4.73 -6.21 -9.37
CA THR A 176 4.31 -6.84 -8.11
C THR A 176 3.21 -6.03 -7.44
N GLN A 177 3.31 -4.69 -7.46
CA GLN A 177 2.26 -3.80 -6.94
C GLN A 177 0.95 -3.92 -7.72
N LEU A 178 0.99 -4.30 -9.00
CA LEU A 178 -0.21 -4.47 -9.84
C LEU A 178 -0.95 -5.79 -9.63
N GLN A 179 -0.39 -6.78 -8.92
CA GLN A 179 -0.98 -8.12 -8.81
C GLN A 179 -2.37 -8.15 -8.16
N LEU A 180 -2.69 -7.14 -7.35
CA LEU A 180 -3.93 -7.01 -6.59
C LEU A 180 -4.73 -5.76 -6.98
N VAL A 181 -4.39 -5.13 -8.12
CA VAL A 181 -5.05 -3.91 -8.60
C VAL A 181 -6.14 -4.30 -9.59
N GLU A 182 -7.36 -3.85 -9.33
CA GLU A 182 -8.53 -4.14 -10.17
C GLU A 182 -9.09 -2.89 -10.88
N ARG A 183 -8.53 -1.71 -10.58
CA ARG A 183 -8.91 -0.44 -11.21
C ARG A 183 -7.76 0.11 -12.04
N SER A 184 -8.11 0.78 -13.13
CA SER A 184 -7.14 1.50 -13.96
C SER A 184 -7.01 2.96 -13.49
N PRO A 185 -5.83 3.58 -13.64
CA PRO A 185 -5.70 5.02 -13.59
C PRO A 185 -6.50 5.68 -14.73
N HIS A 186 -6.55 7.01 -14.73
CA HIS A 186 -7.21 7.77 -15.80
C HIS A 186 -6.41 7.71 -17.11
N VAL A 187 -5.09 7.61 -17.00
CA VAL A 187 -4.13 7.51 -18.11
C VAL A 187 -3.12 6.41 -17.83
#